data_AF-A0A924SFK0-F1
#
_entry.id   AF-A0A924SFK0-F1
#
_cell.length_a   1.000
_cell.length_b   1.000
_cell.length_c   1.000
_cell.angle_alpha   90.00
_cell.angle_beta   90.00
_cell.angle_gamma   90.00
#
_symmetry.space_group_name_H-M   'P 1'
#
loop_
_entity.id
_entity.type
_entity.pdbx_description
1 polymer ?
#
loop_
_entity_poly.entity_id
_entity_poly.type
_entity_poly.pdbx_seq_one_letter_code
_entity_poly.pdbx_strand_id
1 'polypeptide(L)'
;MRRWLAALAVVTLGWAASPGAVPVYDGVGVPDDPYRYLDRATGVTQVVEVGPTSSGALALRTAETGPQAIVDAGAGVLRAAVAGTSTVTVTPVATGAAPPQGSLDGVVYRVAATGGAQVSLTAQGFLFLRAAVMTRPDPVIVHRDTPTGVWVALPTARPGRDVMSVPFRALGDYAVVRRPGSTPLSAGGLTGGRLLLVAGGILVLLALTIVVLRRPRGDRA
;
A
#
# COMPACT_ATOMS: atom_id res chain seq x y z
N MET A 1 -31.77 2.34 -37.41
CA MET A 1 -31.44 1.39 -36.32
C MET A 1 -30.17 0.55 -36.58
N ARG A 2 -30.01 -0.13 -37.72
CA ARG A 2 -28.81 -0.97 -38.02
C ARG A 2 -27.45 -0.29 -37.79
N ARG A 3 -27.29 0.98 -38.19
CA ARG A 3 -26.03 1.73 -38.03
C ARG A 3 -25.68 2.03 -36.56
N TRP A 4 -26.69 2.24 -35.72
CA TRP A 4 -26.52 2.52 -34.29
C TRP A 4 -26.17 1.26 -33.50
N LEU A 5 -26.73 0.11 -33.85
CA LEU A 5 -26.38 -1.18 -33.23
C LEU A 5 -24.95 -1.61 -33.59
N ALA A 6 -24.52 -1.38 -34.84
CA ALA A 6 -23.13 -1.63 -35.24
C ALA A 6 -22.15 -0.71 -34.48
N ALA A 7 -22.47 0.57 -34.33
CA ALA A 7 -21.65 1.50 -33.56
C ALA A 7 -21.56 1.09 -32.08
N LEU A 8 -22.69 0.72 -31.46
CA LEU A 8 -22.71 0.26 -30.08
C LEU A 8 -21.89 -1.03 -29.90
N ALA A 9 -22.02 -1.99 -30.82
CA ALA A 9 -21.26 -3.24 -30.80
C ALA A 9 -19.76 -2.98 -30.90
N VAL A 10 -19.33 -2.11 -31.81
CA VAL A 10 -17.92 -1.71 -31.97
C VAL A 10 -17.39 -1.02 -30.71
N VAL A 11 -18.18 -0.15 -30.07
CA VAL A 11 -17.77 0.50 -28.82
C VAL A 11 -17.66 -0.52 -27.68
N THR A 12 -18.62 -1.44 -27.53
CA THR A 12 -18.55 -2.48 -26.49
C THR A 12 -17.43 -3.48 -26.72
N LEU A 13 -17.15 -3.88 -27.97
CA LEU A 13 -16.04 -4.74 -28.32
C LEU A 13 -14.70 -4.02 -28.12
N GLY A 14 -14.61 -2.75 -28.52
CA GLY A 14 -13.43 -1.91 -28.29
C GLY A 14 -13.15 -1.66 -26.82
N TRP A 15 -14.20 -1.55 -25.99
CA TRP A 15 -14.06 -1.40 -24.54
C TRP A 15 -13.74 -2.72 -23.83
N ALA A 16 -14.27 -3.85 -24.30
CA ALA A 16 -13.96 -5.18 -23.74
C ALA A 16 -12.58 -5.71 -24.18
N ALA A 17 -12.12 -5.31 -25.37
CA ALA A 17 -10.81 -5.67 -25.90
C ALA A 17 -9.74 -4.61 -25.60
N SER A 18 -10.10 -3.47 -25.03
CA SER A 18 -9.09 -2.51 -24.58
C SER A 18 -8.29 -3.16 -23.45
N PRO A 19 -6.95 -3.17 -23.54
CA PRO A 19 -6.12 -3.63 -22.44
C PRO A 19 -6.48 -2.82 -21.19
N GLY A 20 -6.86 -3.49 -20.10
CA GLY A 20 -7.01 -2.84 -18.81
C GLY A 20 -5.71 -2.11 -18.50
N ALA A 21 -5.77 -0.78 -18.35
CA ALA A 21 -4.64 0.15 -18.23
C ALA A 21 -3.30 -0.54 -18.03
N VAL A 22 -2.60 -0.82 -19.14
CA VAL A 22 -1.27 -1.41 -19.09
C VAL A 22 -0.37 -0.32 -18.52
N PRO A 23 0.29 -0.53 -17.36
CA PRO A 23 1.33 0.38 -16.93
C PRO A 23 2.35 0.45 -18.06
N VAL A 24 2.74 1.66 -18.47
CA VAL A 24 3.73 1.87 -19.52
C VAL A 24 5.04 1.22 -19.07
N TYR A 25 5.30 -0.01 -19.52
CA TYR A 25 6.58 -0.71 -19.40
C TYR A 25 7.22 -0.70 -20.78
N ASP A 26 8.36 -0.03 -20.90
CA ASP A 26 9.13 0.16 -22.13
C ASP A 26 9.95 -1.07 -22.55
N GLY A 27 9.69 -2.24 -21.97
CA GLY A 27 10.40 -3.48 -22.30
C GLY A 27 11.86 -3.52 -21.85
N VAL A 28 12.35 -2.51 -21.12
CA VAL A 28 13.65 -2.58 -20.46
C VAL A 28 13.47 -3.40 -19.19
N GLY A 29 14.24 -4.48 -19.04
CA GLY A 29 14.27 -5.28 -17.82
C GLY A 29 14.79 -4.43 -16.66
N VAL A 30 13.86 -3.77 -15.96
CA VAL A 30 14.15 -3.12 -14.69
C VAL A 30 14.14 -4.24 -13.63
N PRO A 31 15.16 -4.32 -12.76
CA PRO A 31 15.08 -5.17 -11.57
C PRO A 31 13.77 -4.91 -10.82
N ASP A 32 13.21 -5.91 -10.13
CA ASP A 32 12.04 -5.79 -9.24
C ASP A 32 12.34 -4.92 -8.00
N ASP A 33 12.95 -3.75 -8.18
CA ASP A 33 13.17 -2.79 -7.13
C ASP A 33 11.82 -2.13 -6.78
N PRO A 34 11.46 -2.04 -5.49
CA PRO A 34 10.19 -1.45 -5.09
C PRO A 34 10.16 0.05 -5.44
N TYR A 35 9.21 0.45 -6.29
CA TYR A 35 8.77 1.83 -6.55
C TYR A 35 9.85 2.86 -6.93
N ARG A 36 10.18 2.92 -8.23
CA ARG A 36 11.09 3.89 -8.87
C ARG A 36 10.55 5.34 -8.98
N TYR A 37 9.31 5.63 -8.57
CA TYR A 37 8.62 6.90 -8.87
C TYR A 37 8.25 7.77 -7.66
N LEU A 38 8.83 7.51 -6.50
CA LEU A 38 8.77 8.42 -5.36
C LEU A 38 10.21 8.82 -5.03
N ASP A 39 10.44 10.11 -4.82
CA ASP A 39 11.70 10.60 -4.25
C ASP A 39 12.10 9.67 -3.11
N ARG A 40 13.39 9.29 -3.06
CA ARG A 40 13.89 8.43 -1.99
C ARG A 40 13.40 9.03 -0.68
N ALA A 41 12.72 8.20 0.11
CA ALA A 41 12.21 8.57 1.41
C ALA A 41 13.23 9.48 2.13
N THR A 42 12.80 10.68 2.50
CA THR A 42 13.62 11.60 3.28
C THR A 42 13.17 11.55 4.73
N GLY A 43 14.15 11.61 5.63
CA GLY A 43 13.86 11.67 7.05
C GLY A 43 13.05 12.91 7.39
N VAL A 44 12.07 12.76 8.27
CA VAL A 44 11.29 13.87 8.83
C VAL A 44 11.59 14.01 10.32
N THR A 45 11.58 15.25 10.80
CA THR A 45 11.91 15.60 12.18
C THR A 45 10.86 16.55 12.76
N GLN A 46 10.56 16.41 14.03
CA GLN A 46 9.72 17.32 14.81
C GLN A 46 10.34 17.51 16.19
N VAL A 47 10.43 18.76 16.64
CA VAL A 47 10.84 19.09 18.01
C VAL A 47 9.59 19.18 18.87
N VAL A 48 9.62 18.54 20.04
CA VAL A 48 8.50 18.48 20.98
C VAL A 48 9.00 18.68 22.40
N GLU A 49 8.25 19.49 23.17
CA GLU A 49 8.43 19.60 24.61
C GLU A 49 7.98 18.29 25.28
N VAL A 50 8.86 17.74 26.12
CA VAL A 50 8.65 16.50 26.87
C VAL A 50 8.96 16.73 28.34
N GLY A 51 8.18 16.09 29.20
CA GLY A 51 8.40 16.03 30.64
C GLY A 51 8.07 14.66 31.20
N PRO A 52 8.10 14.50 32.53
CA PRO A 52 7.86 13.20 33.17
C PRO A 52 6.48 12.61 32.89
N THR A 53 5.47 13.46 32.73
CA THR A 53 4.06 13.05 32.57
C THR A 53 3.37 13.67 31.37
N SER A 54 4.03 14.56 30.64
CA SER A 54 3.44 15.31 29.53
C SER A 54 4.39 15.36 28.33
N SER A 55 3.79 15.49 27.15
CA SER A 55 4.49 15.90 25.94
C SER A 55 3.53 16.64 25.03
N GLY A 56 4.06 17.43 24.09
CA GLY A 56 3.28 17.85 22.92
C GLY A 56 2.83 16.66 22.05
N ALA A 57 1.91 16.93 21.12
CA ALA A 57 1.48 15.95 20.14
C ALA A 57 2.53 15.76 19.02
N LEU A 58 2.55 14.58 18.43
CA LEU A 58 3.41 14.21 17.30
C LEU A 58 2.55 14.02 16.06
N ALA A 59 2.96 14.63 14.95
CA ALA A 59 2.33 14.47 13.65
C ALA A 59 3.41 14.46 12.57
N LEU A 60 4.25 13.43 12.58
CA LEU A 60 5.36 13.25 11.64
C LEU A 60 4.86 12.47 10.42
N ARG A 61 5.17 12.95 9.22
CA ARG A 61 4.83 12.31 7.95
C ARG A 61 6.03 12.41 7.02
N THR A 62 6.46 11.29 6.45
CA THR A 62 7.51 11.32 5.42
C THR A 62 7.03 12.05 4.17
N ALA A 63 7.96 12.64 3.42
CA ALA A 63 7.65 13.66 2.41
C ALA A 63 7.21 13.10 1.05
N GLU A 64 7.17 11.78 0.86
CA GLU A 64 6.78 11.20 -0.41
C GLU A 64 5.29 11.41 -0.70
N THR A 65 4.91 11.42 -1.99
CA THR A 65 3.49 11.50 -2.40
C THR A 65 2.72 10.28 -1.90
N GLY A 66 1.92 10.49 -0.86
CA GLY A 66 1.34 9.43 -0.05
C GLY A 66 2.37 8.90 0.94
N PRO A 67 2.46 9.50 2.15
CA PRO A 67 3.52 9.22 3.11
C PRO A 67 3.66 7.74 3.39
N GLN A 68 4.88 7.25 3.26
CA GLN A 68 5.19 5.85 3.50
C GLN A 68 5.26 5.52 5.00
N ALA A 69 5.59 6.50 5.84
CA ALA A 69 5.51 6.41 7.28
C ALA A 69 4.83 7.65 7.90
N ILE A 70 3.94 7.40 8.86
CA ILE A 70 3.27 8.43 9.65
C ILE A 70 3.33 8.04 11.12
N VAL A 71 3.75 8.97 11.98
CA VAL A 71 3.57 8.86 13.43
C VAL A 71 2.56 9.93 13.83
N ASP A 72 1.39 9.48 14.29
CA ASP A 72 0.31 10.33 14.77
C ASP A 72 0.01 9.97 16.22
N ALA A 73 0.38 10.85 17.14
CA ALA A 73 0.37 10.58 18.57
C ALA A 73 -0.10 11.81 19.34
N GLY A 74 -1.04 11.60 20.25
CA GLY A 74 -1.55 12.67 21.11
C GLY A 74 -0.51 13.18 22.10
N ALA A 75 -0.88 14.23 22.83
CA ALA A 75 -0.10 14.72 23.96
C ALA A 75 0.14 13.60 25.00
N GLY A 76 1.31 13.60 25.63
CA GLY A 76 1.70 12.63 26.66
C GLY A 76 2.14 11.26 26.14
N VAL A 77 2.26 11.08 24.81
CA VAL A 77 2.84 9.87 24.21
C VAL A 77 4.33 9.78 24.42
N LEU A 78 5.04 10.90 24.54
CA LEU A 78 6.44 10.89 24.96
C LEU A 78 6.57 11.28 26.42
N ARG A 79 7.59 10.74 27.07
CA ARG A 79 7.98 11.08 28.43
C ARG A 79 9.50 11.13 28.55
N ALA A 80 10.00 12.04 29.37
CA ALA A 80 11.41 12.14 29.69
C ALA A 80 11.57 12.34 31.20
N ALA A 81 12.64 11.82 31.79
CA ALA A 81 12.88 11.96 33.24
C ALA A 81 13.07 13.43 33.66
N VAL A 82 13.60 14.26 32.77
CA VAL A 82 13.80 15.70 32.97
C VAL A 82 13.02 16.43 31.89
N ALA A 83 12.33 17.50 32.27
CA ALA A 83 11.61 18.33 31.32
C ALA A 83 12.56 19.06 30.36
N GLY A 84 12.20 19.11 29.09
CA GLY A 84 12.97 19.81 28.06
C GLY A 84 12.49 19.47 26.65
N THR A 85 13.31 19.82 25.66
CA THR A 85 13.02 19.54 24.25
C THR A 85 13.57 18.19 23.83
N SER A 86 12.76 17.45 23.07
CA SER A 86 13.18 16.24 22.38
C SER A 86 12.96 16.40 20.89
N THR A 87 13.95 16.00 20.11
CA THR A 87 13.85 15.92 18.66
C THR A 87 13.47 14.50 18.29
N VAL A 88 12.30 14.33 17.69
CA VAL A 88 11.81 13.05 17.20
C VAL A 88 12.02 12.97 15.70
N THR A 89 12.59 11.86 15.24
CA THR A 89 12.88 11.64 13.83
C THR A 89 12.22 10.37 13.33
N VAL A 90 11.76 10.38 12.09
CA VAL A 90 11.36 9.19 11.33
C VAL A 90 12.26 9.16 10.10
N THR A 91 13.18 8.21 10.04
CA THR A 91 14.20 8.13 9.00
C THR A 91 14.17 6.78 8.30
N PRO A 92 14.20 6.74 6.97
CA PRO A 92 14.40 5.49 6.26
C PRO A 92 15.84 5.01 6.48
N VAL A 93 15.99 3.72 6.75
CA VAL A 93 17.29 3.10 6.99
C VAL A 93 17.49 1.90 6.07
N ALA A 94 18.75 1.61 5.76
CA ALA A 94 19.10 0.44 4.97
C ALA A 94 18.58 -0.84 5.64
N THR A 95 18.14 -1.79 4.81
CA THR A 95 17.70 -3.10 5.27
C THR A 95 18.88 -3.83 5.92
N GLY A 96 18.76 -4.08 7.23
CA GLY A 96 19.72 -4.90 7.97
C GLY A 96 19.38 -6.40 7.86
N ALA A 97 19.56 -7.15 8.95
CA ALA A 97 19.12 -8.54 9.01
C ALA A 97 17.63 -8.67 8.67
N ALA A 98 17.32 -9.59 7.76
CA ALA A 98 15.96 -9.87 7.32
C ALA A 98 15.10 -10.37 8.50
N PRO A 99 13.79 -10.05 8.53
CA PRO A 99 12.88 -10.57 9.53
C PRO A 99 12.79 -12.10 9.45
N PRO A 100 12.63 -12.79 10.60
CA PRO A 100 12.75 -14.25 10.69
C PRO A 100 11.64 -15.00 9.93
N GLN A 101 10.52 -14.34 9.63
CA GLN A 101 9.38 -14.94 8.95
C GLN A 101 8.81 -13.99 7.90
N GLY A 102 9.14 -14.25 6.64
CA GLY A 102 8.63 -13.50 5.50
C GLY A 102 9.68 -12.64 4.80
N SER A 103 9.22 -11.74 3.96
CA SER A 103 10.08 -10.80 3.22
C SER A 103 9.67 -9.37 3.54
N LEU A 104 10.65 -8.49 3.73
CA LEU A 104 10.40 -7.04 3.81
C LEU A 104 9.64 -6.57 2.56
N ASP A 105 8.71 -5.67 2.78
CA ASP A 105 7.89 -5.03 1.76
C ASP A 105 8.08 -3.52 1.85
N GLY A 106 8.99 -2.99 1.04
CA GLY A 106 9.38 -1.58 1.08
C GLY A 106 10.55 -1.29 2.01
N VAL A 107 10.49 -0.14 2.68
CA VAL A 107 11.60 0.47 3.42
C VAL A 107 11.45 0.23 4.93
N VAL A 108 12.58 0.11 5.64
CA VAL A 108 12.61 0.12 7.10
C VAL A 108 12.67 1.57 7.59
N TYR A 109 11.80 1.94 8.52
CA TYR A 109 11.77 3.27 9.12
C TYR A 109 12.22 3.21 10.57
N ARG A 110 13.27 3.97 10.90
CA ARG A 110 13.71 4.20 12.27
C ARG A 110 12.98 5.41 12.84
N VAL A 111 12.26 5.17 13.94
CA VAL A 111 11.72 6.22 14.79
C VAL A 111 12.65 6.38 16.00
N ALA A 112 13.27 7.55 16.12
CA ALA A 112 14.20 7.85 17.21
C ALA A 112 13.84 9.16 17.89
N ALA A 113 14.27 9.32 19.14
CA ALA A 113 14.12 10.55 19.89
C ALA A 113 15.42 10.89 20.63
N THR A 114 15.71 12.19 20.77
CA THR A 114 16.83 12.69 21.58
C THR A 114 16.38 13.03 23.00
N GLY A 115 17.29 13.54 23.85
CA GLY A 115 16.92 14.08 25.17
C GLY A 115 16.39 13.05 26.17
N GLY A 116 16.59 11.75 25.93
CA GLY A 116 16.11 10.68 26.81
C GLY A 116 14.59 10.45 26.75
N ALA A 117 13.91 10.96 25.71
CA ALA A 117 12.49 10.71 25.54
C ALA A 117 12.20 9.23 25.23
N GLN A 118 11.14 8.71 25.85
CA GLN A 118 10.63 7.35 25.68
C GLN A 118 9.14 7.39 25.37
N VAL A 119 8.63 6.33 24.72
CA VAL A 119 7.20 6.21 24.43
C VAL A 119 6.46 5.72 25.67
N SER A 120 5.42 6.44 26.06
CA SER A 120 4.49 6.09 27.12
C SER A 120 3.57 4.95 26.68
N LEU A 121 3.56 3.86 27.44
CA LEU A 121 2.70 2.70 27.17
C LEU A 121 1.22 2.96 27.48
N THR A 122 0.90 4.02 28.22
CA THR A 122 -0.48 4.33 28.65
C THR A 122 -1.18 5.34 27.74
N ALA A 123 -0.42 6.14 26.98
CA ALA A 123 -0.98 7.13 26.06
C ALA A 123 -1.39 6.48 24.73
N GLN A 124 -2.26 7.14 23.95
CA GLN A 124 -2.69 6.63 22.64
C GLN A 124 -1.95 7.34 21.51
N GLY A 125 -1.42 6.55 20.59
CA GLY A 125 -0.78 6.99 19.36
C GLY A 125 -0.68 5.82 18.39
N PHE A 126 -0.51 6.15 17.12
CA PHE A 126 -0.46 5.18 16.04
C PHE A 126 0.73 5.45 15.13
N LEU A 127 1.33 4.38 14.66
CA LEU A 127 2.29 4.39 13.57
C LEU A 127 1.63 3.73 12.37
N PHE A 128 1.64 4.43 11.24
CA PHE A 128 1.12 3.94 9.98
C PHE A 128 2.27 3.73 9.02
N LEU A 129 2.28 2.57 8.35
CA LEU A 129 3.19 2.27 7.25
C LEU A 129 2.39 1.87 6.03
N ARG A 130 2.94 2.10 4.84
CA ARG A 130 2.34 1.61 3.60
C ARG A 130 3.03 0.33 3.14
N ALA A 131 2.23 -0.63 2.70
CA ALA A 131 2.70 -1.84 2.04
C ALA A 131 2.92 -1.53 0.55
N ALA A 132 4.08 -1.89 0.00
CA ALA A 132 4.35 -1.72 -1.43
C ALA A 132 3.49 -2.70 -2.25
N VAL A 133 3.32 -3.94 -1.77
CA VAL A 133 2.45 -4.93 -2.40
C VAL A 133 1.53 -5.56 -1.36
N MET A 134 0.24 -5.24 -1.47
CA MET A 134 -0.76 -5.93 -0.68
C MET A 134 -0.91 -7.38 -1.11
N THR A 135 -0.92 -8.28 -0.13
CA THR A 135 -0.97 -9.73 -0.33
C THR A 135 -2.08 -10.37 0.51
N ARG A 136 -2.36 -11.66 0.26
CA ARG A 136 -3.10 -12.54 1.16
C ARG A 136 -2.22 -13.72 1.58
N PRO A 137 -2.09 -14.04 2.88
CA PRO A 137 -2.62 -13.27 4.02
C PRO A 137 -2.02 -11.85 4.09
N ASP A 138 -2.73 -10.93 4.74
CA ASP A 138 -2.35 -9.51 4.78
C ASP A 138 -0.92 -9.33 5.38
N PRO A 139 -0.14 -8.36 4.87
CA PRO A 139 1.15 -7.99 5.46
C PRO A 139 1.02 -7.59 6.93
N VAL A 140 2.13 -7.65 7.65
CA VAL A 140 2.21 -7.24 9.06
C VAL A 140 3.30 -6.20 9.26
N ILE A 141 3.11 -5.32 10.24
CA ILE A 141 4.18 -4.46 10.73
C ILE A 141 5.00 -5.26 11.75
N VAL A 142 6.32 -5.19 11.61
CA VAL A 142 7.29 -5.73 12.56
C VAL A 142 8.08 -4.57 13.17
N HIS A 143 8.57 -4.78 14.39
CA HIS A 143 9.39 -3.83 15.14
C HIS A 143 10.61 -4.50 15.75
N ARG A 144 11.69 -3.73 15.91
CA ARG A 144 12.84 -4.09 16.74
C ARG A 144 13.38 -2.84 17.43
N ASP A 145 13.83 -2.98 18.67
CA ASP A 145 14.34 -1.85 19.46
C ASP A 145 15.66 -1.29 18.91
N THR A 146 16.49 -2.15 18.30
CA THR A 146 17.83 -1.79 17.84
C THR A 146 18.09 -2.34 16.43
N PRO A 147 19.07 -1.79 15.67
CA PRO A 147 19.34 -2.23 14.30
C PRO A 147 19.75 -3.70 14.18
N THR A 148 20.23 -4.30 15.27
CA THR A 148 20.64 -5.71 15.37
C THR A 148 19.68 -6.55 16.21
N GLY A 149 18.61 -5.93 16.71
CA GLY A 149 17.60 -6.58 17.53
C GLY A 149 16.76 -7.59 16.76
N VAL A 150 16.05 -8.44 17.50
CA VAL A 150 15.11 -9.40 16.95
C VAL A 150 13.85 -8.69 16.50
N TRP A 151 13.38 -9.00 15.30
CA TRP A 151 12.11 -8.52 14.80
C TRP A 151 10.94 -9.21 15.51
N VAL A 152 9.99 -8.41 15.97
CA VAL A 152 8.75 -8.86 16.62
C VAL A 152 7.56 -8.38 15.79
N ALA A 153 6.66 -9.29 15.44
CA ALA A 153 5.43 -8.94 14.74
C ALA A 153 4.48 -8.20 15.69
N LEU A 154 3.91 -7.10 15.21
CA LEU A 154 2.97 -6.27 15.97
C LEU A 154 1.51 -6.56 15.57
N PRO A 155 0.55 -6.36 16.48
CA PRO A 155 -0.88 -6.41 16.16
C PRO A 155 -1.23 -5.32 15.13
N THR A 156 -1.27 -5.73 13.86
CA THR A 156 -1.39 -4.82 12.72
C THR A 156 -2.83 -4.73 12.25
N ALA A 157 -3.37 -3.52 12.17
CA ALA A 157 -4.65 -3.23 11.53
C ALA A 157 -4.43 -2.69 10.12
N ARG A 158 -5.48 -2.74 9.30
CA ARG A 158 -5.46 -2.24 7.92
C ARG A 158 -6.56 -1.18 7.73
N PRO A 159 -6.27 0.09 8.08
CA PRO A 159 -7.23 1.19 7.92
C PRO A 159 -7.44 1.64 6.46
N GLY A 160 -6.54 1.25 5.54
CA GLY A 160 -6.61 1.66 4.13
C GLY A 160 -6.34 0.52 3.14
N ARG A 161 -6.36 0.83 1.84
CA ARG A 161 -6.09 -0.17 0.80
C ARG A 161 -4.71 -0.80 0.96
N ASP A 162 -3.70 0.04 1.17
CA ASP A 162 -2.28 -0.29 1.33
C ASP A 162 -1.69 0.33 2.60
N VAL A 163 -2.52 0.88 3.49
CA VAL A 163 -2.10 1.49 4.74
C VAL A 163 -2.31 0.50 5.87
N MET A 164 -1.24 0.22 6.60
CA MET A 164 -1.19 -0.63 7.78
C MET A 164 -0.97 0.26 9.01
N SER A 165 -1.56 -0.08 10.15
CA SER A 165 -1.37 0.67 11.39
C SER A 165 -1.10 -0.24 12.59
N VAL A 166 -0.31 0.28 13.53
CA VAL A 166 -0.06 -0.32 14.84
C VAL A 166 -0.13 0.75 15.92
N PRO A 167 -0.47 0.39 17.16
CA PRO A 167 -0.27 1.28 18.30
C PRO A 167 1.22 1.68 18.39
N PHE A 168 1.50 2.97 18.50
CA PHE A 168 2.86 3.47 18.66
C PHE A 168 3.28 3.30 20.13
N ARG A 169 4.12 2.29 20.40
CA ARG A 169 4.49 1.85 21.76
C ARG A 169 5.98 1.91 22.08
N ALA A 170 6.83 2.05 21.06
CA ALA A 170 8.28 2.03 21.25
C ALA A 170 8.99 2.89 20.19
N LEU A 171 10.21 3.31 20.51
CA LEU A 171 11.16 3.78 19.50
C LEU A 171 11.84 2.56 18.86
N GLY A 172 12.53 2.76 17.74
CA GLY A 172 13.28 1.71 17.05
C GLY A 172 12.94 1.61 15.57
N ASP A 173 13.22 0.45 14.99
CA ASP A 173 13.00 0.20 13.57
C ASP A 173 11.64 -0.47 13.35
N TYR A 174 10.89 0.01 12.37
CA TYR A 174 9.60 -0.51 11.95
C TYR A 174 9.65 -0.86 10.46
N ALA A 175 9.00 -1.95 10.07
CA ALA A 175 8.92 -2.35 8.68
C ALA A 175 7.63 -3.10 8.39
N VAL A 176 7.21 -3.11 7.12
CA VAL A 176 6.15 -4.00 6.64
C VAL A 176 6.78 -5.30 6.13
N VAL A 177 6.16 -6.42 6.48
CA VAL A 177 6.61 -7.76 6.10
C VAL A 177 5.45 -8.53 5.48
N ARG A 178 5.70 -9.07 4.28
CA ARG A 178 4.83 -10.06 3.66
C ARG A 178 5.04 -11.41 4.32
N ARG A 179 3.95 -12.06 4.72
CA ARG A 179 3.98 -13.36 5.38
C ARG A 179 4.45 -14.45 4.40
N PRO A 180 5.09 -15.54 4.89
CA PRO A 180 5.43 -16.68 4.04
C PRO A 180 4.23 -17.22 3.26
N GLY A 181 4.43 -17.53 1.98
CA GLY A 181 3.38 -18.04 1.09
C GLY A 181 2.33 -17.01 0.68
N SER A 182 2.52 -15.72 0.98
CA SER A 182 1.55 -14.69 0.62
C SER A 182 1.51 -14.46 -0.89
N THR A 183 0.30 -14.36 -1.44
CA THR A 183 0.07 -14.06 -2.86
C THR A 183 -0.39 -12.61 -3.03
N PRO A 184 0.11 -11.84 -4.01
CA PRO A 184 -0.38 -10.50 -4.30
C PRO A 184 -1.90 -10.46 -4.50
N LEU A 185 -2.54 -9.46 -3.93
CA LEU A 185 -3.91 -9.11 -4.27
C LEU A 185 -3.91 -8.57 -5.69
N SER A 186 -4.12 -9.44 -6.67
CA SER A 186 -4.11 -9.09 -8.09
C SER A 186 -4.95 -7.85 -8.36
N ALA A 187 -4.32 -6.82 -8.92
CA ALA A 187 -5.00 -5.65 -9.45
C ALA A 187 -5.75 -6.06 -10.73
N GLY A 188 -6.97 -6.56 -10.60
CA GLY A 188 -7.94 -6.60 -11.69
C GLY A 188 -7.58 -7.37 -12.96
N GLY A 189 -6.74 -8.42 -12.89
CA GLY A 189 -6.56 -9.33 -14.03
C GLY A 189 -7.87 -10.06 -14.39
N LEU A 190 -8.11 -10.30 -15.68
CA LEU A 190 -9.20 -11.15 -16.16
C LEU A 190 -9.01 -12.55 -15.59
N THR A 191 -9.78 -12.91 -14.56
CA THR A 191 -9.84 -14.29 -14.09
C THR A 191 -10.38 -15.19 -15.20
N GLY A 192 -10.03 -16.47 -15.22
CA GLY A 192 -10.53 -17.42 -16.24
C GLY A 192 -12.05 -17.40 -16.40
N GLY A 193 -12.79 -17.17 -15.30
CA GLY A 193 -14.25 -16.98 -15.33
C GLY A 193 -14.70 -15.69 -16.03
N ARG A 194 -13.97 -14.57 -15.86
CA ARG A 194 -14.23 -13.33 -16.62
C ARG A 194 -13.90 -13.50 -18.10
N LEU A 195 -12.84 -14.24 -18.42
CA LEU A 195 -12.46 -14.60 -19.78
C LEU A 195 -13.56 -15.43 -20.47
N LEU A 196 -14.13 -16.41 -19.77
CA LEU A 196 -15.27 -17.21 -20.24
C LEU A 196 -16.53 -16.37 -20.43
N LEU A 197 -16.82 -15.43 -19.53
CA LEU A 197 -17.95 -14.51 -19.66
C LEU A 197 -17.79 -13.57 -20.87
N VAL A 198 -16.59 -13.03 -21.09
CA VAL A 198 -16.29 -12.19 -22.25
C VAL A 198 -16.40 -13.01 -23.54
N ALA A 199 -15.81 -14.20 -23.58
CA ALA A 199 -15.89 -15.10 -24.73
C ALA A 199 -17.34 -15.52 -25.05
N GLY A 200 -18.13 -15.86 -24.02
CA GLY A 200 -19.54 -16.19 -24.16
C GLY A 200 -20.37 -15.00 -24.66
N GLY A 201 -20.12 -13.80 -24.14
CA GLY A 201 -20.78 -12.57 -24.60
C GLY A 201 -20.51 -12.27 -26.07
N ILE A 202 -19.25 -12.45 -26.53
CA ILE A 202 -18.86 -12.27 -27.93
C ILE A 202 -19.59 -13.28 -28.84
N LEU A 203 -19.68 -14.55 -28.43
CA LEU A 203 -20.38 -15.58 -29.21
C LEU A 203 -21.88 -15.28 -29.36
N VAL A 204 -22.53 -14.82 -28.29
CA VAL A 204 -23.96 -14.43 -28.33
C VAL A 204 -24.18 -13.24 -29.27
N LEU A 205 -23.31 -12.23 -29.23
CA LEU A 205 -23.37 -11.07 -30.13
C LEU A 205 -23.19 -11.45 -31.61
N LEU A 206 -22.26 -12.35 -31.91
CA LEU A 206 -22.06 -12.90 -33.25
C LEU A 206 -23.30 -13.64 -33.75
N ALA A 207 -23.88 -14.52 -32.91
CA ALA A 207 -25.09 -15.26 -33.26
C ALA A 207 -26.27 -14.32 -33.57
N LEU A 208 -26.50 -13.31 -32.73
CA LEU A 208 -27.53 -12.29 -32.93
C LEU A 208 -27.33 -11.52 -34.24
N THR A 209 -26.08 -11.15 -34.55
CA THR A 209 -25.75 -10.42 -35.76
C THR A 209 -26.01 -11.26 -37.00
N ILE A 210 -25.63 -12.55 -36.99
CA ILE A 210 -25.93 -13.48 -38.08
C ILE A 210 -27.44 -13.61 -38.30
N VAL A 211 -28.23 -13.77 -37.23
CA VAL A 211 -29.70 -13.87 -37.33
C VAL A 211 -30.32 -12.60 -37.91
N VAL A 212 -29.85 -11.41 -37.49
CA VAL A 212 -30.35 -10.12 -37.99
C VAL A 212 -29.92 -9.87 -39.44
N LEU A 213 -28.74 -10.33 -39.86
CA LEU A 213 -28.26 -10.23 -41.24
C LEU A 213 -28.96 -11.23 -42.17
N ARG A 214 -29.33 -12.41 -41.66
CA ARG A 214 -30.02 -13.46 -42.43
C ARG A 214 -31.52 -13.28 -42.54
N ARG A 215 -32.13 -12.29 -41.87
CA ARG A 215 -33.56 -12.02 -42.10
C ARG A 215 -33.76 -11.63 -43.57
N PRO A 216 -34.54 -12.41 -44.34
CA PRO A 216 -34.81 -12.09 -45.73
C PRO A 216 -35.41 -10.69 -45.78
N ARG A 217 -34.87 -9.84 -46.64
CA ARG A 217 -35.54 -8.58 -46.97
C ARG A 217 -36.86 -9.01 -47.57
N GLY A 218 -37.96 -8.80 -46.83
CA GLY A 218 -39.28 -8.98 -47.41
C GLY A 218 -39.36 -8.02 -48.58
N ASP A 219 -39.38 -8.56 -49.80
CA ASP A 219 -39.72 -7.81 -50.99
C ASP A 219 -41.11 -7.23 -50.74
N ARG A 220 -41.13 -5.93 -50.41
CA ARG A 220 -42.37 -5.16 -50.41
C ARG A 220 -42.62 -4.82 -51.87
N ALA A 221 -43.49 -5.61 -52.49
CA ALA A 221 -44.26 -5.22 -53.65
C ALA A 221 -45.17 -4.03 -53.31
#